data_AF-A0A849Q702-F1
#
_entry.id   AF-A0A849Q702-F1
#
_cell.length_a   1.000
_cell.length_b   1.000
_cell.length_c   1.000
_cell.angle_alpha   90.00
_cell.angle_beta   90.00
_cell.angle_gamma   90.00
#
_symmetry.space_group_name_H-M   'P 1'
#
loop_
_entity.id
_entity.type
_entity.pdbx_description
1 polymer ?
#
loop_
_entity_poly.entity_id
_entity_poly.type
_entity_poly.pdbx_seq_one_letter_code
_entity_poly.pdbx_strand_id
1 'polypeptide(L)'
;MGGVRTLRHHHPHRRHHRPAGIRGHEPSAQVRPHPQSPSLLGAEQERRQREVTRRAPVVVAGLLLVILAVAASPSAGIIIGTVIIDGQVTDADGAPLEGARIVVVGWDEYNATTDENGSYIMVTPFLEVGHTLKFTHPGLVPRDISTGPLEPEGWVTINATLSEAPPRATLHIVLLPWNPLGSNYGLRQDEITVINASGTPSFEWSDTESEANVNVPAPGTYQVIGTRPGYYPATVMIDVARGDRLDVDVDFTGLKKPTYGVVNGTVEHRTVPLANVTVVAEPEEGELTRSYQAVTDSDGHFSMDLPEGNFSIRVQLEGYSKLSQGLEVDVGKDYELYFPMSVAQETGGGTSSYVGLLVAAVLVAVLAVIVVMALRTQRRNAAAEAEKAAWKDELRCPSCDALAPEDTDSCAECGTIFPWKSFRCPDCGAVMELDATRCPECGNQTFDLHRG
;
A
#
# COMPACT_ATOMS: atom_id res chain seq x y z
N MET A 1 1.00 37.43 -49.88
CA MET A 1 0.51 38.71 -49.32
C MET A 1 -0.47 38.40 -48.21
N GLY A 2 -0.16 38.80 -46.96
CA GLY A 2 -1.07 38.86 -45.79
C GLY A 2 -1.56 37.52 -45.23
N GLY A 3 -1.51 37.20 -43.93
CA GLY A 3 -1.14 37.93 -42.74
C GLY A 3 -1.12 36.95 -41.58
N VAL A 4 -0.10 37.08 -40.74
CA VAL A 4 0.25 36.22 -39.60
C VAL A 4 -0.63 36.53 -38.39
N ARG A 5 -1.08 35.51 -37.64
CA ARG A 5 -1.42 35.63 -36.21
C ARG A 5 -1.30 34.28 -35.50
N THR A 6 -0.14 34.07 -34.89
CA THR A 6 0.17 33.01 -33.92
C THR A 6 -0.10 33.50 -32.51
N LEU A 7 -0.91 32.79 -31.72
CA LEU A 7 -1.03 32.97 -30.27
C LEU A 7 -0.15 31.94 -29.56
N ARG A 8 1.00 32.40 -29.06
CA ARG A 8 1.85 31.71 -28.08
C ARG A 8 1.33 32.07 -26.68
N HIS A 9 1.04 31.06 -25.85
CA HIS A 9 0.91 31.27 -24.41
C HIS A 9 2.27 31.07 -23.74
N HIS A 10 2.74 32.14 -23.10
CA HIS A 10 3.94 32.21 -22.28
C HIS A 10 3.66 31.80 -20.83
N HIS A 11 4.54 30.97 -20.27
CA HIS A 11 4.79 30.83 -18.83
C HIS A 11 5.22 32.16 -18.20
N PRO A 12 4.79 32.50 -16.97
CA PRO A 12 5.45 33.54 -16.20
C PRO A 12 6.39 32.94 -15.13
N HIS A 13 7.67 33.26 -15.27
CA HIS A 13 8.62 33.38 -14.16
C HIS A 13 8.18 34.53 -13.24
N ARG A 14 8.25 34.32 -11.92
CA ARG A 14 8.23 35.42 -10.93
C ARG A 14 9.40 35.27 -9.97
N ARG A 15 10.38 36.18 -10.10
CA ARG A 15 11.45 36.45 -9.14
C ARG A 15 11.08 37.70 -8.31
N HIS A 16 11.43 37.61 -7.03
CA HIS A 16 11.82 38.64 -6.06
C HIS A 16 11.00 39.93 -5.89
N HIS A 17 10.56 40.15 -4.64
CA HIS A 17 10.76 41.42 -3.94
C HIS A 17 10.98 41.21 -2.43
N ARG A 18 12.07 41.81 -1.91
CA ARG A 18 12.33 42.15 -0.50
C ARG A 18 11.47 43.35 -0.07
N PRO A 19 11.32 43.60 1.25
CA PRO A 19 12.05 44.70 1.92
C PRO A 19 12.68 44.23 3.25
N ALA A 20 13.93 44.59 3.63
CA ALA A 20 14.37 45.81 4.32
C ALA A 20 13.43 46.22 5.49
N GLY A 21 13.80 46.32 6.77
CA GLY A 21 15.06 46.20 7.49
C GLY A 21 14.94 47.06 8.77
N ILE A 22 15.25 46.55 9.96
CA ILE A 22 15.54 47.37 11.15
C ILE A 22 16.72 46.75 11.90
N ARG A 23 17.71 47.61 12.15
CA ARG A 23 18.99 47.37 12.84
C ARG A 23 18.83 47.48 14.35
N GLY A 24 19.69 46.76 15.08
CA GLY A 24 20.05 46.99 16.47
C GLY A 24 21.05 45.90 16.90
N HIS A 25 22.32 46.03 16.48
CA HIS A 25 23.45 46.37 17.37
C HIS A 25 23.72 45.37 18.51
N GLU A 26 24.70 44.51 18.24
CA GLU A 26 25.68 43.88 19.15
C GLU A 26 26.21 44.85 20.26
N PRO A 27 26.81 44.38 21.38
CA PRO A 27 27.89 43.37 21.35
C PRO A 27 28.04 42.38 22.53
N SER A 28 28.78 41.32 22.21
CA SER A 28 29.87 40.68 22.99
C SER A 28 29.78 40.61 24.51
N ALA A 29 29.77 39.38 25.04
CA ALA A 29 30.53 39.06 26.25
C ALA A 29 30.90 37.56 26.30
N GLN A 30 32.18 37.29 26.08
CA GLN A 30 32.86 36.08 26.54
C GLN A 30 32.81 36.04 28.07
N VAL A 31 32.46 34.90 28.67
CA VAL A 31 32.83 34.60 30.05
C VAL A 31 33.41 33.20 30.13
N ARG A 32 34.68 33.17 30.52
CA ARG A 32 35.51 32.02 30.87
C ARG A 32 35.05 31.33 32.16
N PRO A 33 35.48 30.08 32.41
CA PRO A 33 35.16 29.31 33.60
C PRO A 33 36.02 29.73 34.79
N HIS A 34 35.48 29.68 36.02
CA HIS A 34 36.28 29.74 37.25
C HIS A 34 35.50 29.22 38.48
N PRO A 35 36.13 29.01 39.65
CA PRO A 35 36.52 27.68 40.13
C PRO A 35 35.94 27.30 41.51
N GLN A 36 36.31 26.09 41.92
CA GLN A 36 36.29 25.48 43.25
C GLN A 36 36.17 26.43 44.47
N SER A 37 35.37 26.03 45.46
CA SER A 37 35.80 25.44 46.75
C SER A 37 34.71 25.64 47.85
N PRO A 38 34.85 25.10 49.08
CA PRO A 38 33.93 24.09 49.63
C PRO A 38 33.17 24.60 50.86
N SER A 39 32.22 23.82 51.39
CA SER A 39 32.07 23.50 52.83
C SER A 39 30.65 23.10 53.22
N LEU A 40 30.60 22.25 54.27
CA LEU A 40 29.46 21.92 55.13
C LEU A 40 28.43 20.92 54.60
N LEU A 41 28.75 19.63 54.72
CA LEU A 41 27.92 18.63 55.44
C LEU A 41 28.64 17.28 55.45
N GLY A 42 29.69 17.22 56.27
CA GLY A 42 30.30 15.99 56.74
C GLY A 42 30.10 15.92 58.24
N ALA A 43 29.03 15.25 58.68
CA ALA A 43 28.87 14.73 60.03
C ALA A 43 27.61 13.83 60.02
N GLU A 44 27.78 12.52 59.80
CA GLU A 44 27.06 11.48 60.58
C GLU A 44 27.21 10.03 60.08
N GLN A 45 27.89 9.73 58.96
CA GLN A 45 27.93 8.34 58.44
C GLN A 45 29.27 7.60 58.48
N GLU A 46 30.29 8.12 59.16
CA GLU A 46 31.62 7.47 59.27
C GLU A 46 32.03 7.09 60.71
N ARG A 47 31.05 6.78 61.58
CA ARG A 47 31.30 6.33 62.97
C ARG A 47 31.11 4.83 63.23
N ARG A 48 31.09 3.97 62.20
CA ARG A 48 30.89 2.52 62.39
C ARG A 48 31.90 1.57 61.75
N GLN A 49 32.99 2.06 61.17
CA GLN A 49 34.06 1.18 60.70
C GLN A 49 35.43 1.79 60.99
N ARG A 50 36.00 1.50 62.17
CA ARG A 50 37.44 1.29 62.44
C ARG A 50 37.77 1.46 63.93
N GLU A 51 37.64 0.36 64.64
CA GLU A 51 38.34 -0.01 65.88
C GLU A 51 38.24 -1.54 65.84
N VAL A 52 39.27 -2.37 65.80
CA VAL A 52 40.56 -2.32 66.47
C VAL A 52 41.52 -3.27 65.72
N THR A 53 42.73 -2.82 65.44
CA THR A 53 43.89 -3.71 65.27
C THR A 53 45.05 -3.17 66.09
N ARG A 54 45.46 -3.93 67.13
CA ARG A 54 46.85 -4.29 67.47
C ARG A 54 46.97 -4.79 68.91
N ARG A 55 47.37 -6.05 69.10
CA ARG A 55 48.61 -6.51 69.78
C ARG A 55 48.56 -8.05 69.99
N ALA A 56 49.67 -8.72 69.67
CA ALA A 56 49.95 -10.16 69.86
C ALA A 56 50.44 -10.45 71.31
N PRO A 57 50.99 -11.65 71.72
CA PRO A 57 51.09 -13.00 71.10
C PRO A 57 50.82 -14.21 72.09
N VAL A 58 51.02 -15.45 71.60
CA VAL A 58 51.36 -16.73 72.31
C VAL A 58 50.24 -17.63 72.88
N VAL A 59 50.43 -18.95 72.63
CA VAL A 59 50.06 -20.17 73.40
C VAL A 59 49.02 -21.12 72.76
N VAL A 60 49.54 -22.10 72.00
CA VAL A 60 49.42 -23.58 72.15
C VAL A 60 48.08 -24.21 72.61
N ALA A 61 47.62 -25.16 71.78
CA ALA A 61 46.81 -26.36 72.04
C ALA A 61 45.34 -26.24 72.51
N GLY A 62 44.43 -26.88 71.74
CA GLY A 62 43.05 -27.09 72.14
C GLY A 62 42.20 -27.74 71.04
N LEU A 63 42.39 -29.04 70.86
CA LEU A 63 41.53 -29.94 70.09
C LEU A 63 40.14 -30.06 70.77
N LEU A 64 39.10 -30.35 69.97
CA LEU A 64 37.74 -30.86 70.31
C LEU A 64 36.57 -29.89 70.62
N LEU A 65 35.43 -30.23 69.97
CA LEU A 65 34.02 -29.91 70.26
C LEU A 65 33.48 -28.52 69.87
N VAL A 66 32.81 -28.42 68.71
CA VAL A 66 31.39 -27.97 68.59
C VAL A 66 30.80 -28.52 67.27
N ILE A 67 29.98 -29.56 67.39
CA ILE A 67 28.87 -29.88 66.49
C ILE A 67 27.60 -29.32 67.16
N LEU A 68 26.59 -28.98 66.34
CA LEU A 68 25.21 -28.51 66.65
C LEU A 68 24.99 -27.00 66.60
N ALA A 69 24.52 -26.52 65.45
CA ALA A 69 23.16 -25.98 65.28
C ALA A 69 23.02 -25.25 63.92
N VAL A 70 22.68 -25.97 62.85
CA VAL A 70 21.94 -25.40 61.71
C VAL A 70 20.86 -26.40 61.34
N ALA A 71 19.64 -26.08 61.75
CA ALA A 71 18.44 -26.79 61.34
C ALA A 71 17.80 -26.05 60.16
N ALA A 72 17.41 -26.86 59.17
CA ALA A 72 16.30 -26.66 58.24
C ALA A 72 16.41 -25.52 57.21
N SER A 73 17.07 -25.84 56.09
CA SER A 73 16.56 -25.48 54.76
C SER A 73 16.29 -26.80 54.01
N PRO A 74 15.05 -27.09 53.56
CA PRO A 74 14.76 -28.34 52.86
C PRO A 74 15.08 -28.17 51.38
N SER A 75 16.20 -28.77 50.94
CA SER A 75 16.40 -29.41 49.63
C SER A 75 17.87 -29.78 49.44
N ALA A 76 18.50 -30.37 50.45
CA ALA A 76 19.68 -31.18 50.20
C ALA A 76 19.19 -32.50 49.59
N GLY A 77 18.93 -32.49 48.28
CA GLY A 77 18.78 -33.71 47.51
C GLY A 77 20.04 -34.56 47.75
N ILE A 78 19.84 -35.81 48.13
CA ILE A 78 20.93 -36.76 48.30
C ILE A 78 21.59 -36.88 46.92
N ILE A 79 22.81 -36.36 46.76
CA ILE A 79 23.59 -36.52 45.52
C ILE A 79 24.09 -37.97 45.53
N ILE A 80 23.31 -38.88 44.93
CA ILE A 80 23.66 -40.29 44.80
C ILE A 80 24.37 -40.47 43.45
N GLY A 81 25.69 -40.25 43.44
CA GLY A 81 26.57 -40.55 42.30
C GLY A 81 26.89 -39.37 41.40
N THR A 82 27.97 -39.52 40.64
CA THR A 82 28.40 -38.62 39.55
C THR A 82 28.36 -39.37 38.23
N VAL A 83 28.15 -38.66 37.13
CA VAL A 83 28.22 -39.17 35.76
C VAL A 83 29.32 -38.43 35.02
N ILE A 84 30.08 -39.15 34.20
CA ILE A 84 31.06 -38.57 33.29
C ILE A 84 30.41 -38.43 31.93
N ILE A 85 30.39 -37.20 31.41
CA ILE A 85 29.91 -36.87 30.07
C ILE A 85 31.14 -36.48 29.25
N ASP A 86 31.38 -37.16 28.16
CA ASP A 86 32.42 -36.81 27.19
C ASP A 86 31.83 -36.62 25.79
N GLY A 87 32.63 -36.12 24.86
CA GLY A 87 32.23 -36.04 23.47
C GLY A 87 33.05 -35.04 22.66
N GLN A 88 32.64 -34.86 21.41
CA GLN A 88 33.23 -33.91 20.47
C GLN A 88 32.21 -32.89 19.99
N VAL A 89 32.68 -31.65 19.81
CA VAL A 89 31.94 -30.57 19.16
C VAL A 89 32.60 -30.26 17.83
N THR A 90 31.83 -30.37 16.74
CA THR A 90 32.30 -30.08 15.38
C THR A 90 31.46 -29.01 14.70
N ASP A 91 31.98 -28.41 13.65
CA ASP A 91 31.18 -27.59 12.73
C ASP A 91 30.40 -28.44 11.71
N ALA A 92 29.64 -27.78 10.84
CA ALA A 92 28.83 -28.43 9.80
C ALA A 92 29.65 -29.26 8.78
N ASP A 93 30.94 -28.94 8.60
CA ASP A 93 31.86 -29.65 7.73
C ASP A 93 32.58 -30.80 8.44
N GLY A 94 32.34 -30.95 9.75
CA GLY A 94 32.93 -31.98 10.61
C GLY A 94 34.29 -31.59 11.19
N ALA A 95 34.74 -30.34 11.04
CA ALA A 95 35.97 -29.88 11.65
C ALA A 95 35.77 -29.68 13.17
N PRO A 96 36.76 -30.03 14.02
CA PRO A 96 36.65 -29.85 15.45
C PRO A 96 36.60 -28.37 15.84
N LEU A 97 35.76 -28.03 16.82
CA LEU A 97 35.60 -26.66 17.33
C LEU A 97 36.28 -26.52 18.69
N GLU A 98 37.44 -25.85 18.73
CA GLU A 98 38.14 -25.48 19.97
C GLU A 98 37.42 -24.36 20.73
N GLY A 99 37.39 -24.42 22.07
CA GLY A 99 36.82 -23.36 22.90
C GLY A 99 35.29 -23.25 22.88
N ALA A 100 34.59 -24.25 22.32
CA ALA A 100 33.14 -24.38 22.48
C ALA A 100 32.82 -24.63 23.95
N ARG A 101 31.90 -23.84 24.52
CA ARG A 101 31.46 -23.93 25.91
C ARG A 101 30.21 -24.81 26.02
N ILE A 102 30.28 -25.80 26.90
CA ILE A 102 29.19 -26.72 27.24
C ILE A 102 28.74 -26.41 28.66
N VAL A 103 27.43 -26.31 28.90
CA VAL A 103 26.86 -26.02 30.21
C VAL A 103 25.62 -26.88 30.45
N VAL A 104 25.45 -27.36 31.68
CA VAL A 104 24.19 -28.01 32.09
C VAL A 104 23.12 -26.93 32.33
N VAL A 105 21.98 -27.01 31.62
CA VAL A 105 20.91 -26.01 31.70
C VAL A 105 20.35 -25.92 33.12
N GLY A 106 20.39 -24.71 33.70
CA GLY A 106 19.97 -24.41 35.06
C GLY A 106 21.04 -24.64 36.13
N TRP A 107 22.23 -25.12 35.73
CA TRP A 107 23.32 -25.55 36.60
C TRP A 107 24.66 -25.03 36.04
N ASP A 108 24.79 -23.70 35.92
CA ASP A 108 25.89 -23.04 35.19
C ASP A 108 27.30 -23.35 35.72
N GLU A 109 27.40 -23.79 36.97
CA GLU A 109 28.63 -24.24 37.63
C GLU A 109 29.19 -25.55 37.04
N TYR A 110 28.35 -26.37 36.39
CA TYR A 110 28.77 -27.55 35.65
C TYR A 110 28.94 -27.19 34.19
N ASN A 111 30.18 -26.87 33.84
CA ASN A 111 30.56 -26.49 32.49
C ASN A 111 31.90 -27.09 32.08
N ALA A 112 32.15 -27.09 30.78
CA ALA A 112 33.40 -27.52 30.17
C ALA A 112 33.65 -26.70 28.90
N THR A 113 34.90 -26.72 28.43
CA THR A 113 35.29 -26.13 27.15
C THR A 113 36.03 -27.19 26.33
N THR A 114 35.80 -27.21 25.03
CA THR A 114 36.50 -28.12 24.12
C THR A 114 37.97 -27.73 23.93
N ASP A 115 38.82 -28.74 23.73
CA ASP A 115 40.23 -28.59 23.36
C ASP A 115 40.44 -28.38 21.84
N GLU A 116 41.70 -28.33 21.39
CA GLU A 116 42.09 -28.19 19.97
C GLU A 116 41.51 -29.30 19.06
N ASN A 117 41.16 -30.46 19.61
CA ASN A 117 40.52 -31.57 18.90
C ASN A 117 38.99 -31.54 19.02
N GLY A 118 38.42 -30.44 19.52
CA GLY A 118 36.99 -30.29 19.74
C GLY A 118 36.44 -31.19 20.84
N SER A 119 37.30 -31.83 21.63
CA SER A 119 36.91 -32.83 22.63
C SER A 119 36.67 -32.18 23.99
N TYR A 120 35.68 -32.65 24.73
CA TYR A 120 35.40 -32.20 26.09
C TYR A 120 35.10 -33.36 27.03
N ILE A 121 35.32 -33.14 28.33
CA ILE A 121 34.93 -34.04 29.41
C ILE A 121 34.35 -33.19 30.54
N MET A 122 33.21 -33.60 31.09
CA MET A 122 32.53 -32.96 32.21
C MET A 122 32.07 -34.00 33.22
N VAL A 123 32.14 -33.66 34.50
CA VAL A 123 31.59 -34.48 35.58
C VAL A 123 30.38 -33.76 36.15
N THR A 124 29.22 -34.41 36.12
CA THR A 124 27.94 -33.84 36.58
C THR A 124 27.33 -34.72 37.67
N PRO A 125 26.50 -34.16 38.57
CA PRO A 125 25.73 -34.96 39.51
C PRO A 125 24.80 -35.91 38.76
N PHE A 126 24.59 -37.12 39.29
CA PHE A 126 23.66 -38.05 38.71
C PHE A 126 22.22 -37.54 38.83
N LEU A 127 21.47 -37.61 37.72
CA LEU A 127 20.03 -37.42 37.68
C LEU A 127 19.42 -38.56 36.86
N GLU A 128 18.45 -39.28 37.45
CA GLU A 128 17.75 -40.38 36.76
C GLU A 128 17.08 -39.94 35.46
N VAL A 129 16.66 -38.67 35.39
CA VAL A 129 16.01 -38.08 34.20
C VAL A 129 17.01 -37.56 33.16
N GLY A 130 18.30 -37.55 33.47
CA GLY A 130 19.33 -36.94 32.65
C GLY A 130 19.52 -35.44 32.82
N HIS A 131 20.41 -34.90 32.00
CA HIS A 131 20.70 -33.47 31.88
C HIS A 131 20.29 -32.94 30.52
N THR A 132 20.11 -31.62 30.42
CA THR A 132 20.12 -30.92 29.13
C THR A 132 21.41 -30.13 29.05
N LEU A 133 22.21 -30.39 28.02
CA LEU A 133 23.48 -29.72 27.77
C LEU A 133 23.28 -28.66 26.70
N LYS A 134 23.72 -27.43 26.98
CA LYS A 134 23.74 -26.31 26.05
C LYS A 134 25.15 -26.10 25.54
N PHE A 135 25.33 -26.24 24.22
CA PHE A 135 26.58 -26.06 23.51
C PHE A 135 26.60 -24.67 22.87
N THR A 136 27.67 -23.91 23.08
CA THR A 136 27.83 -22.53 22.58
C THR A 136 29.24 -22.30 22.04
N HIS A 137 29.38 -21.58 20.93
CA HIS A 137 30.66 -21.17 20.38
C HIS A 137 30.48 -19.78 19.72
N PRO A 138 31.43 -18.83 19.85
CA PRO A 138 31.32 -17.53 19.20
C PRO A 138 31.05 -17.67 17.69
N GLY A 139 30.02 -16.96 17.19
CA GLY A 139 29.65 -16.94 15.77
C GLY A 139 28.80 -18.12 15.28
N LEU A 140 28.54 -19.14 16.11
CA LEU A 140 27.72 -20.31 15.74
C LEU A 140 26.38 -20.34 16.51
N VAL A 141 25.39 -21.04 15.96
CA VAL A 141 24.09 -21.23 16.59
C VAL A 141 24.21 -22.18 17.79
N PRO A 142 23.76 -21.80 19.00
CA PRO A 142 23.73 -22.70 20.14
C PRO A 142 22.87 -23.94 19.88
N ARG A 143 23.24 -25.07 20.49
CA ARG A 143 22.50 -26.32 20.37
C ARG A 143 22.28 -26.92 21.75
N ASP A 144 21.07 -27.39 22.01
CA ASP A 144 20.72 -28.07 23.25
C ASP A 144 20.54 -29.58 22.97
N ILE A 145 21.12 -30.43 23.81
CA ILE A 145 21.01 -31.89 23.69
C ILE A 145 20.70 -32.48 25.06
N SER A 146 19.64 -33.29 25.13
CA SER A 146 19.35 -34.08 26.33
C SER A 146 20.22 -35.33 26.36
N THR A 147 20.79 -35.64 27.52
CA THR A 147 21.52 -36.90 27.73
C THR A 147 20.60 -38.12 27.78
N GLY A 148 19.29 -37.90 27.95
CA GLY A 148 18.35 -38.96 28.34
C GLY A 148 18.64 -39.52 29.74
N PRO A 149 17.90 -40.55 30.17
CA PRO A 149 18.13 -41.21 31.45
C PRO A 149 19.56 -41.72 31.56
N LEU A 150 20.19 -41.45 32.70
CA LEU A 150 21.56 -41.87 32.97
C LEU A 150 21.57 -43.07 33.91
N GLU A 151 22.64 -43.86 33.86
CA GLU A 151 22.93 -44.87 34.88
C GLU A 151 23.85 -44.29 35.98
N PRO A 152 23.69 -44.70 37.25
CA PRO A 152 24.59 -44.28 38.31
C PRO A 152 26.03 -44.67 37.98
N GLU A 153 26.98 -43.74 38.14
CA GLU A 153 28.40 -43.95 37.82
C GLU A 153 28.69 -44.26 36.34
N GLY A 154 27.72 -43.98 35.46
CA GLY A 154 27.82 -44.22 34.03
C GLY A 154 28.75 -43.25 33.29
N TRP A 155 29.15 -43.66 32.09
CA TRP A 155 29.82 -42.83 31.10
C TRP A 155 28.87 -42.63 29.93
N VAL A 156 28.72 -41.39 29.47
CA VAL A 156 27.88 -41.06 28.31
C VAL A 156 28.65 -40.17 27.35
N THR A 157 28.65 -40.56 26.08
CA THR A 157 29.27 -39.77 25.01
C THR A 157 28.21 -39.00 24.26
N ILE A 158 28.31 -37.68 24.25
CA ILE A 158 27.41 -36.75 23.57
C ILE A 158 28.21 -35.91 22.58
N ASN A 159 28.00 -36.15 21.28
CA ASN A 159 28.60 -35.33 20.23
C ASN A 159 27.62 -34.23 19.80
N ALA A 160 28.15 -33.05 19.47
CA ALA A 160 27.37 -31.92 19.00
C ALA A 160 27.96 -31.37 17.71
N THR A 161 27.10 -31.09 16.74
CA THR A 161 27.48 -30.33 15.54
C THR A 161 26.84 -28.95 15.64
N LEU A 162 27.66 -27.90 15.65
CA LEU A 162 27.23 -26.51 15.60
C LEU A 162 27.30 -26.00 14.15
N SER A 163 26.40 -25.11 13.78
CA SER A 163 26.36 -24.51 12.44
C SER A 163 26.49 -23.00 12.55
N GLU A 164 27.03 -22.36 11.52
CA GLU A 164 27.05 -20.90 11.45
C GLU A 164 25.63 -20.36 11.61
N ALA A 165 25.48 -19.24 12.34
CA ALA A 165 24.22 -18.52 12.30
C ALA A 165 23.94 -18.13 10.85
N PRO A 166 22.74 -18.41 10.31
CA PRO A 166 22.41 -17.95 8.97
C PRO A 166 22.65 -16.45 8.94
N PRO A 167 23.34 -15.94 7.91
CA PRO A 167 23.59 -14.51 7.82
C PRO A 167 22.24 -13.80 7.87
N ARG A 168 22.20 -12.64 8.51
CA ARG A 168 20.96 -11.86 8.64
C ARG A 168 21.01 -10.67 7.69
N ALA A 169 19.86 -10.28 7.22
CA ALA A 169 19.64 -8.97 6.61
C ALA A 169 18.73 -8.14 7.51
N THR A 170 18.82 -6.82 7.38
CA THR A 170 17.94 -5.90 8.08
C THR A 170 16.96 -5.30 7.08
N LEU A 171 15.67 -5.44 7.37
CA LEU A 171 14.59 -4.79 6.64
C LEU A 171 14.15 -3.58 7.44
N HIS A 172 14.14 -2.42 6.80
CA HIS A 172 13.54 -1.21 7.33
C HIS A 172 12.18 -1.03 6.63
N ILE A 173 11.11 -1.39 7.33
CA ILE A 173 9.75 -1.48 6.76
C ILE A 173 8.99 -0.22 7.15
N VAL A 174 8.33 0.44 6.19
CA VAL A 174 7.55 1.67 6.40
C VAL A 174 6.14 1.48 5.85
N LEU A 175 5.11 1.83 6.64
CA LEU A 175 3.71 1.77 6.20
C LEU A 175 3.23 3.10 5.61
N LEU A 176 2.88 3.12 4.34
CA LEU A 176 2.45 4.31 3.59
C LEU A 176 0.92 4.35 3.35
N PRO A 177 0.30 5.53 3.19
CA PRO A 177 0.88 6.84 3.48
C PRO A 177 1.17 6.98 4.97
N TRP A 178 2.27 7.68 5.29
CA TRP A 178 2.54 8.10 6.66
C TRP A 178 1.44 9.07 7.06
N ASN A 179 0.59 8.68 8.01
CA ASN A 179 -0.41 9.58 8.59
C ASN A 179 0.11 10.08 9.94
N PRO A 180 0.83 11.22 9.96
CA PRO A 180 1.40 11.73 11.20
C PRO A 180 0.34 12.12 12.22
N LEU A 181 -0.85 12.57 11.79
CA LEU A 181 -1.78 13.23 12.68
C LEU A 181 -3.23 13.05 12.19
N GLY A 182 -3.91 12.10 12.81
CA GLY A 182 -5.37 12.03 12.88
C GLY A 182 -5.75 11.67 14.31
N SER A 183 -6.06 12.70 15.11
CA SER A 183 -6.58 12.60 16.47
C SER A 183 -7.79 11.67 16.56
N ASN A 184 -7.86 10.91 17.66
CA ASN A 184 -8.91 9.95 18.03
C ASN A 184 -8.87 8.60 17.30
N TYR A 185 -8.02 7.69 17.77
CA TYR A 185 -8.40 6.58 18.65
C TYR A 185 -7.09 6.03 19.23
N GLY A 186 -6.99 5.92 20.56
CA GLY A 186 -5.78 5.54 21.29
C GLY A 186 -5.33 4.08 21.12
N LEU A 187 -5.59 3.47 19.96
CA LEU A 187 -5.22 2.10 19.62
C LEU A 187 -4.80 2.08 18.14
N ARG A 188 -3.58 2.53 17.84
CA ARG A 188 -2.94 2.17 16.56
C ARG A 188 -2.74 0.65 16.60
N GLN A 189 -3.45 -0.08 15.74
CA GLN A 189 -3.34 -1.54 15.60
C GLN A 189 -2.76 -1.89 14.22
N ASP A 190 -1.80 -1.08 13.76
CA ASP A 190 -1.03 -1.46 12.58
C ASP A 190 -0.22 -2.70 12.96
N GLU A 191 -0.17 -3.68 12.06
CA GLU A 191 0.55 -4.94 12.29
C GLU A 191 1.43 -5.24 11.08
N ILE A 192 2.64 -5.71 11.33
CA ILE A 192 3.56 -6.14 10.28
C ILE A 192 3.91 -7.61 10.51
N THR A 193 3.62 -8.44 9.51
CA THR A 193 3.98 -9.85 9.49
C THR A 193 5.01 -10.08 8.40
N VAL A 194 6.12 -10.74 8.71
CA VAL A 194 7.15 -11.11 7.73
C VAL A 194 7.27 -12.63 7.65
N ILE A 195 6.86 -13.17 6.51
CA ILE A 195 6.76 -14.62 6.27
C ILE A 195 7.83 -15.03 5.25
N ASN A 196 8.61 -16.06 5.54
CA ASN A 196 9.51 -16.64 4.54
C ASN A 196 8.67 -17.41 3.49
N ALA A 197 9.07 -17.44 2.22
CA ALA A 197 8.42 -18.20 1.16
C ALA A 197 8.16 -19.69 1.50
N SER A 198 8.88 -20.29 2.46
CA SER A 198 8.59 -21.62 3.01
C SER A 198 7.33 -21.69 3.88
N GLY A 199 6.62 -20.59 4.10
CA GLY A 199 5.36 -20.49 4.85
C GLY A 199 5.53 -20.47 6.37
N THR A 200 6.76 -20.50 6.88
CA THR A 200 7.02 -20.35 8.32
C THR A 200 7.13 -18.85 8.63
N PRO A 201 6.28 -18.29 9.52
CA PRO A 201 6.40 -16.89 9.91
C PRO A 201 7.78 -16.68 10.56
N SER A 202 8.54 -15.73 10.02
CA SER A 202 9.90 -15.44 10.52
C SER A 202 9.89 -14.35 11.58
N PHE A 203 8.85 -13.50 11.59
CA PHE A 203 8.69 -12.40 12.52
C PHE A 203 7.24 -11.87 12.49
N GLU A 204 6.68 -11.58 13.66
CA GLU A 204 5.38 -10.93 13.84
C GLU A 204 5.61 -9.74 14.79
N TRP A 205 5.25 -8.53 14.34
CA TRP A 205 5.43 -7.31 15.10
C TRP A 205 4.15 -6.50 15.12
N SER A 206 3.75 -6.19 16.34
CA SER A 206 2.55 -5.46 16.70
C SER A 206 2.97 -4.42 17.72
N ASP A 207 3.37 -3.25 17.24
CA ASP A 207 3.36 -2.06 18.08
C ASP A 207 2.81 -0.87 17.29
N THR A 208 2.63 0.25 18.00
CA THR A 208 1.93 1.43 17.53
C THR A 208 2.70 2.28 16.50
N GLU A 209 3.90 1.85 16.09
CA GLU A 209 4.78 2.61 15.19
C GLU A 209 4.55 2.27 13.70
N SER A 210 4.78 3.25 12.82
CA SER A 210 4.60 3.09 11.36
C SER A 210 5.84 2.55 10.65
N GLU A 211 6.90 2.24 11.40
CA GLU A 211 8.22 1.85 10.90
C GLU A 211 8.80 0.73 11.77
N ALA A 212 9.42 -0.28 11.15
CA ALA A 212 10.02 -1.39 11.87
C ALA A 212 11.39 -1.78 11.29
N ASN A 213 12.33 -2.12 12.17
CA ASN A 213 13.59 -2.74 11.77
C ASN A 213 13.56 -4.24 12.10
N VAL A 214 13.52 -5.09 11.07
CA VAL A 214 13.36 -6.54 11.20
C VAL A 214 14.61 -7.26 10.71
N ASN A 215 15.17 -8.15 11.54
CA ASN A 215 16.33 -8.96 11.17
C ASN A 215 15.90 -10.37 10.72
N VAL A 216 15.87 -10.58 9.41
CA VAL A 216 15.49 -11.87 8.81
C VAL A 216 16.72 -12.71 8.43
N PRO A 217 16.63 -14.05 8.42
CA PRO A 217 17.64 -14.90 7.81
C PRO A 217 17.86 -14.55 6.33
N ALA A 218 19.06 -14.84 5.83
CA ALA A 218 19.43 -14.64 4.44
C ALA A 218 20.30 -15.82 3.96
N PRO A 219 20.36 -16.08 2.64
CA PRO A 219 19.50 -15.52 1.61
C PRO A 219 18.08 -16.11 1.66
N GLY A 220 17.10 -15.42 1.09
CA GLY A 220 15.73 -15.93 0.98
C GLY A 220 14.74 -14.92 0.42
N THR A 221 13.57 -15.42 0.01
CA THR A 221 12.45 -14.60 -0.44
C THR A 221 11.44 -14.47 0.69
N TYR A 222 10.96 -13.25 0.93
CA TYR A 222 10.06 -12.91 2.03
C TYR A 222 8.81 -12.19 1.51
N GLN A 223 7.70 -12.49 2.16
CA GLN A 223 6.44 -11.77 2.04
C GLN A 223 6.27 -10.87 3.27
N VAL A 224 6.23 -9.57 3.05
CA VAL A 224 5.95 -8.56 4.07
C VAL A 224 4.48 -8.16 3.95
N ILE A 225 3.72 -8.38 5.00
CA ILE A 225 2.28 -8.09 5.06
C ILE A 225 2.08 -6.98 6.08
N GLY A 226 1.53 -5.86 5.65
CA GLY A 226 1.02 -4.82 6.54
C GLY A 226 -0.48 -4.95 6.70
N THR A 227 -0.98 -4.86 7.93
CA THR A 227 -2.40 -4.66 8.22
C THR A 227 -2.61 -3.33 8.92
N ARG A 228 -3.73 -2.68 8.60
CA ARG A 228 -4.14 -1.39 9.17
C ARG A 228 -5.66 -1.38 9.33
N PRO A 229 -6.20 -1.03 10.51
CA PRO A 229 -7.64 -0.93 10.72
C PRO A 229 -8.30 0.00 9.70
N GLY A 230 -9.41 -0.44 9.11
CA GLY A 230 -10.10 0.31 8.05
C GLY A 230 -9.49 0.17 6.65
N TYR A 231 -8.46 -0.67 6.46
CA TYR A 231 -7.87 -0.96 5.16
C TYR A 231 -7.85 -2.46 4.88
N TYR A 232 -7.78 -2.84 3.60
CA TYR A 232 -7.39 -4.19 3.18
C TYR A 232 -5.88 -4.37 3.43
N PRO A 233 -5.41 -5.59 3.76
CA PRO A 233 -3.98 -5.85 3.94
C PRO A 233 -3.18 -5.52 2.68
N ALA A 234 -1.99 -4.96 2.87
CA ALA A 234 -1.01 -4.70 1.82
C ALA A 234 0.11 -5.75 1.88
N THR A 235 0.56 -6.23 0.73
CA THR A 235 1.57 -7.30 0.65
C THR A 235 2.70 -6.88 -0.29
N VAL A 236 3.95 -7.07 0.13
CA VAL A 236 5.16 -6.85 -0.68
C VAL A 236 6.02 -8.10 -0.66
N MET A 237 6.52 -8.51 -1.84
CA MET A 237 7.49 -9.60 -1.97
C MET A 237 8.89 -9.03 -2.15
N ILE A 238 9.86 -9.54 -1.39
CA ILE A 238 11.25 -9.09 -1.45
C ILE A 238 12.21 -10.28 -1.49
N ASP A 239 13.28 -10.15 -2.26
CA ASP A 239 14.41 -11.09 -2.25
C ASP A 239 15.54 -10.49 -1.42
N VAL A 240 16.08 -11.28 -0.51
CA VAL A 240 17.05 -10.86 0.48
C VAL A 240 18.34 -11.65 0.31
N ALA A 241 19.46 -10.95 0.15
CA ALA A 241 20.80 -11.52 0.12
C ALA A 241 21.56 -11.31 1.45
N ARG A 242 22.69 -12.00 1.58
CA ARG A 242 23.55 -11.96 2.77
C ARG A 242 24.03 -10.52 3.03
N GLY A 243 23.67 -9.98 4.20
CA GLY A 243 24.13 -8.67 4.68
C GLY A 243 23.34 -7.46 4.14
N ASP A 244 22.22 -7.70 3.44
CA ASP A 244 21.40 -6.64 2.89
C ASP A 244 20.81 -5.73 3.98
N ARG A 245 20.62 -4.47 3.58
CA ARG A 245 19.82 -3.46 4.28
C ARG A 245 18.83 -2.88 3.28
N LEU A 246 17.57 -3.30 3.38
CA LEU A 246 16.53 -2.95 2.42
C LEU A 246 15.47 -2.06 3.06
N ASP A 247 15.09 -0.99 2.38
CA ASP A 247 13.89 -0.23 2.68
C ASP A 247 12.68 -0.87 2.00
N VAL A 248 11.60 -1.12 2.75
CA VAL A 248 10.40 -1.81 2.27
C VAL A 248 9.18 -0.93 2.54
N ASP A 249 8.66 -0.32 1.49
CA ASP A 249 7.46 0.49 1.56
C ASP A 249 6.20 -0.37 1.35
N VAL A 250 5.35 -0.42 2.36
CA VAL A 250 4.05 -1.10 2.31
C VAL A 250 2.96 -0.07 2.12
N ASP A 251 2.47 0.07 0.88
CA ASP A 251 1.53 1.12 0.50
C ASP A 251 0.06 0.69 0.62
N PHE A 252 -0.70 1.44 1.43
CA PHE A 252 -2.14 1.30 1.59
C PHE A 252 -2.96 2.25 0.71
N THR A 253 -2.32 3.01 -0.18
CA THR A 253 -3.01 3.92 -1.10
C THR A 253 -3.99 3.12 -1.96
N GLY A 254 -5.27 3.50 -1.91
CA GLY A 254 -6.34 2.79 -2.63
C GLY A 254 -6.86 1.51 -1.95
N LEU A 255 -6.35 1.14 -0.77
CA LEU A 255 -6.79 -0.04 0.00
C LEU A 255 -7.75 0.29 1.15
N LYS A 256 -8.23 1.54 1.27
CA LYS A 256 -9.21 1.93 2.29
C LYS A 256 -10.48 1.08 2.09
N LYS A 257 -10.91 0.34 3.12
CA LYS A 257 -12.18 -0.39 3.10
C LYS A 257 -13.32 0.63 3.01
N PRO A 258 -14.40 0.34 2.27
CA PRO A 258 -15.57 1.17 2.30
C PRO A 258 -16.13 1.18 3.72
N THR A 259 -16.24 2.37 4.28
CA THR A 259 -16.83 2.61 5.59
C THR A 259 -18.18 3.28 5.40
N TYR A 260 -19.20 2.77 6.09
CA TYR A 260 -20.58 3.19 5.91
C TYR A 260 -21.07 4.02 7.11
N GLY A 261 -21.98 4.96 6.87
CA GLY A 261 -22.92 5.50 7.85
C GLY A 261 -24.27 4.79 7.71
N VAL A 262 -25.04 4.74 8.81
CA VAL A 262 -26.37 4.10 8.82
C VAL A 262 -27.42 5.19 8.64
N VAL A 263 -28.26 5.08 7.62
CA VAL A 263 -29.37 6.00 7.38
C VAL A 263 -30.66 5.26 7.69
N ASN A 264 -31.30 5.68 8.78
CA ASN A 264 -32.62 5.25 9.18
C ASN A 264 -33.65 6.32 8.81
N GLY A 265 -34.90 5.93 8.69
CA GLY A 265 -35.96 6.90 8.59
C GLY A 265 -37.35 6.31 8.54
N THR A 266 -38.33 7.20 8.57
CA THR A 266 -39.75 6.86 8.59
C THR A 266 -40.49 7.55 7.45
N VAL A 267 -41.39 6.83 6.80
CA VAL A 267 -42.25 7.35 5.73
C VAL A 267 -43.72 7.21 6.14
N GLU A 268 -44.46 8.32 6.12
CA GLU A 268 -45.87 8.33 6.53
C GLU A 268 -46.74 9.28 5.70
N HIS A 269 -48.06 9.07 5.75
CA HIS A 269 -49.06 10.00 5.23
C HIS A 269 -50.10 10.29 6.31
N ARG A 270 -50.17 11.56 6.75
CA ARG A 270 -51.10 12.02 7.82
C ARG A 270 -51.04 11.09 9.03
N THR A 271 -49.84 10.84 9.55
CA THR A 271 -49.55 9.97 10.71
C THR A 271 -49.84 8.47 10.52
N VAL A 272 -50.12 8.02 9.29
CA VAL A 272 -50.24 6.59 8.97
C VAL A 272 -48.93 6.13 8.32
N PRO A 273 -48.21 5.16 8.88
CA PRO A 273 -46.98 4.66 8.30
C PRO A 273 -47.25 4.01 6.93
N LEU A 274 -46.32 4.20 6.00
CA LEU A 274 -46.42 3.68 4.65
C LEU A 274 -45.40 2.56 4.42
N ALA A 275 -45.90 1.35 4.26
CA ALA A 275 -45.11 0.17 3.92
C ALA A 275 -44.86 0.06 2.41
N ASN A 276 -43.81 -0.69 2.04
CA ASN A 276 -43.42 -0.97 0.65
C ASN A 276 -43.09 0.30 -0.17
N VAL A 277 -42.69 1.39 0.48
CA VAL A 277 -42.18 2.58 -0.19
C VAL A 277 -40.75 2.30 -0.63
N THR A 278 -40.45 2.56 -1.90
CA THR A 278 -39.08 2.44 -2.41
C THR A 278 -38.30 3.71 -2.04
N VAL A 279 -37.19 3.53 -1.32
CA VAL A 279 -36.25 4.59 -0.95
C VAL A 279 -34.98 4.39 -1.76
N VAL A 280 -34.56 5.41 -2.51
CA VAL A 280 -33.38 5.38 -3.38
C VAL A 280 -32.41 6.48 -2.97
N ALA A 281 -31.19 6.12 -2.60
CA ALA A 281 -30.10 7.07 -2.40
C ALA A 281 -29.27 7.16 -3.69
N GLU A 282 -29.25 8.34 -4.31
CA GLU A 282 -28.42 8.63 -5.47
C GLU A 282 -27.28 9.57 -5.05
N PRO A 283 -26.01 9.24 -5.34
CA PRO A 283 -24.89 10.15 -5.07
C PRO A 283 -25.04 11.44 -5.91
N GLU A 284 -24.85 12.60 -5.28
CA GLU A 284 -25.06 13.89 -5.97
C GLU A 284 -23.91 14.25 -6.93
N GLU A 285 -22.65 14.11 -6.50
CA GLU A 285 -21.44 14.23 -7.34
C GLU A 285 -20.28 13.46 -6.68
N GLY A 286 -19.36 12.86 -7.46
CA GLY A 286 -18.15 12.21 -6.93
C GLY A 286 -17.72 10.92 -7.64
N GLU A 287 -16.81 10.16 -7.02
CA GLU A 287 -16.33 8.85 -7.52
C GLU A 287 -17.39 7.74 -7.42
N LEU A 288 -18.46 7.96 -6.64
CA LEU A 288 -19.53 7.01 -6.44
C LEU A 288 -20.53 7.08 -7.61
N THR A 289 -20.63 6.00 -8.39
CA THR A 289 -21.59 5.89 -9.50
C THR A 289 -22.76 4.94 -9.18
N ARG A 290 -22.81 4.39 -7.96
CA ARG A 290 -23.80 3.38 -7.56
C ARG A 290 -24.91 4.01 -6.72
N SER A 291 -26.16 3.76 -7.09
CA SER A 291 -27.34 4.05 -6.27
C SER A 291 -27.61 2.92 -5.26
N TYR A 292 -28.12 3.27 -4.09
CA TYR A 292 -28.52 2.34 -3.04
C TYR A 292 -30.04 2.37 -2.89
N GLN A 293 -30.65 1.24 -2.49
CA GLN A 293 -32.10 1.13 -2.38
C GLN A 293 -32.50 0.37 -1.11
N ALA A 294 -33.57 0.83 -0.47
CA ALA A 294 -34.27 0.12 0.59
C ALA A 294 -35.78 0.20 0.37
N VAL A 295 -36.52 -0.61 1.11
CA VAL A 295 -37.98 -0.63 1.08
C VAL A 295 -38.49 -0.50 2.52
N THR A 296 -39.50 0.34 2.74
CA THR A 296 -40.07 0.50 4.08
C THR A 296 -40.83 -0.74 4.54
N ASP A 297 -40.72 -1.07 5.82
CA ASP A 297 -41.45 -2.16 6.46
C ASP A 297 -42.92 -1.81 6.79
N SER A 298 -43.63 -2.70 7.49
CA SER A 298 -45.03 -2.48 7.88
C SER A 298 -45.27 -1.26 8.78
N ASP A 299 -44.23 -0.82 9.50
CA ASP A 299 -44.26 0.33 10.40
C ASP A 299 -43.73 1.59 9.70
N GLY A 300 -43.45 1.52 8.39
CA GLY A 300 -42.99 2.64 7.58
C GLY A 300 -41.51 2.97 7.77
N HIS A 301 -40.75 2.12 8.46
CA HIS A 301 -39.34 2.33 8.72
C HIS A 301 -38.47 1.76 7.60
N PHE A 302 -37.35 2.43 7.32
CA PHE A 302 -36.29 1.90 6.45
C PHE A 302 -34.92 2.08 7.11
N SER A 303 -33.96 1.26 6.70
CA SER A 303 -32.55 1.37 7.09
C SER A 303 -31.67 1.03 5.89
N MET A 304 -30.61 1.80 5.68
CA MET A 304 -29.61 1.54 4.63
C MET A 304 -28.21 1.99 5.04
N ASP A 305 -27.20 1.22 4.64
CA ASP A 305 -25.79 1.55 4.82
C ASP A 305 -25.29 2.33 3.60
N LEU A 306 -24.88 3.58 3.80
CA LEU A 306 -24.34 4.45 2.74
C LEU A 306 -22.88 4.76 3.01
N PRO A 307 -21.98 4.73 2.01
CA PRO A 307 -20.61 5.16 2.20
C PRO A 307 -20.53 6.66 2.48
N GLU A 308 -19.36 7.14 2.89
CA GLU A 308 -19.09 8.57 3.06
C GLU A 308 -19.40 9.35 1.76
N GLY A 309 -20.13 10.45 1.86
CA GLY A 309 -20.41 11.33 0.72
C GLY A 309 -21.79 12.00 0.73
N ASN A 310 -22.06 12.77 -0.33
CA ASN A 310 -23.32 13.51 -0.50
C ASN A 310 -24.32 12.71 -1.34
N PHE A 311 -25.51 12.51 -0.79
CA PHE A 311 -26.59 11.74 -1.42
C PHE A 311 -27.89 12.54 -1.50
N SER A 312 -28.62 12.36 -2.59
CA SER A 312 -30.01 12.74 -2.73
C SER A 312 -30.89 11.51 -2.45
N ILE A 313 -31.52 11.50 -1.27
CA ILE A 313 -32.43 10.44 -0.83
C ILE A 313 -33.84 10.71 -1.37
N ARG A 314 -34.33 9.83 -2.25
CA ARG A 314 -35.66 9.93 -2.86
C ARG A 314 -36.58 8.83 -2.37
N VAL A 315 -37.82 9.20 -2.04
CA VAL A 315 -38.89 8.25 -1.70
C VAL A 315 -39.95 8.24 -2.80
N GLN A 316 -40.34 7.05 -3.24
CA GLN A 316 -41.32 6.86 -4.30
C GLN A 316 -42.33 5.77 -3.93
N LEU A 317 -43.61 6.13 -4.02
CA LEU A 317 -44.76 5.24 -3.94
C LEU A 317 -45.80 5.66 -4.97
N GLU A 318 -46.41 4.69 -5.67
CA GLU A 318 -47.45 4.98 -6.67
C GLU A 318 -48.66 5.67 -6.03
N GLY A 319 -49.21 6.68 -6.71
CA GLY A 319 -50.30 7.51 -6.19
C GLY A 319 -49.87 8.59 -5.19
N TYR A 320 -48.57 8.69 -4.86
CA TYR A 320 -48.01 9.73 -3.98
C TYR A 320 -47.02 10.64 -4.71
N SER A 321 -46.86 11.85 -4.17
CA SER A 321 -45.89 12.83 -4.64
C SER A 321 -44.48 12.36 -4.30
N LYS A 322 -43.54 12.41 -5.26
CA LYS A 322 -42.14 12.08 -5.01
C LYS A 322 -41.51 13.15 -4.11
N LEU A 323 -40.73 12.73 -3.12
CA LEU A 323 -39.94 13.62 -2.26
C LEU A 323 -38.46 13.29 -2.40
N SER A 324 -37.61 14.30 -2.18
CA SER A 324 -36.16 14.19 -2.24
C SER A 324 -35.53 15.04 -1.14
N GLN A 325 -34.51 14.53 -0.47
CA GLN A 325 -33.74 15.24 0.55
C GLN A 325 -32.25 14.97 0.38
N GLY A 326 -31.44 16.03 0.37
CA GLY A 326 -29.97 15.91 0.39
C GLY A 326 -29.46 15.51 1.78
N LEU A 327 -28.46 14.63 1.82
CA LEU A 327 -27.81 14.14 3.04
C LEU A 327 -26.30 13.99 2.81
N GLU A 328 -25.51 14.62 3.65
CA GLU A 328 -24.07 14.36 3.78
C GLU A 328 -23.86 13.27 4.81
N VAL A 329 -23.31 12.13 4.38
CA VAL A 329 -23.06 10.95 5.21
C VAL A 329 -21.61 10.94 5.65
N ASP A 330 -21.40 10.98 6.95
CA ASP A 330 -20.14 10.74 7.64
C ASP A 330 -20.08 9.29 8.12
N VAL A 331 -18.88 8.73 8.07
CA VAL A 331 -18.60 7.36 8.51
C VAL A 331 -18.94 7.14 9.99
N GLY A 332 -19.61 6.02 10.30
CA GLY A 332 -19.89 5.61 11.67
C GLY A 332 -20.86 6.54 12.42
N LYS A 333 -21.58 7.39 11.68
CA LYS A 333 -22.70 8.18 12.19
C LYS A 333 -24.01 7.53 11.79
N ASP A 334 -25.00 7.74 12.64
CA ASP A 334 -26.38 7.35 12.41
C ASP A 334 -27.18 8.60 12.04
N TYR A 335 -27.97 8.49 10.98
CA TYR A 335 -28.84 9.55 10.49
C TYR A 335 -30.29 9.10 10.58
N GLU A 336 -31.17 10.01 10.97
CA GLU A 336 -32.62 9.77 11.03
C GLU A 336 -33.33 10.74 10.10
N LEU A 337 -34.08 10.20 9.14
CA LEU A 337 -34.84 10.95 8.14
C LEU A 337 -36.35 10.76 8.31
N TYR A 338 -37.10 11.77 7.91
CA TYR A 338 -38.56 11.72 7.99
C TYR A 338 -39.20 12.27 6.72
N PHE A 339 -40.05 11.45 6.08
CA PHE A 339 -40.68 11.76 4.80
C PHE A 339 -42.21 11.75 4.92
N PRO A 340 -42.85 12.93 5.05
CA PRO A 340 -44.31 13.05 5.06
C PRO A 340 -44.86 13.08 3.63
N MET A 341 -45.30 11.94 3.11
CA MET A 341 -45.84 11.84 1.75
C MET A 341 -47.25 12.43 1.64
N SER A 342 -47.54 13.06 0.50
CA SER A 342 -48.88 13.51 0.12
C SER A 342 -49.34 12.82 -1.16
N VAL A 343 -50.63 12.45 -1.23
CA VAL A 343 -51.23 11.89 -2.45
C VAL A 343 -50.91 12.81 -3.63
N ALA A 344 -50.41 12.23 -4.73
CA ALA A 344 -50.20 12.97 -5.96
C ALA A 344 -51.55 13.49 -6.41
N GLN A 345 -51.76 14.81 -6.35
CA GLN A 345 -52.93 15.38 -6.99
C GLN A 345 -52.76 15.08 -8.47
N GLU A 346 -53.69 14.30 -9.03
CA GLU A 346 -53.94 14.37 -10.46
C GLU A 346 -54.26 15.84 -10.72
N THR A 347 -53.26 16.61 -11.14
CA THR A 347 -53.53 17.79 -11.92
C THR A 347 -54.24 17.22 -13.14
N GLY A 348 -55.57 17.16 -13.06
CA GLY A 348 -56.46 17.08 -14.19
C GLY A 348 -56.11 18.29 -15.04
N GLY A 349 -55.07 18.13 -15.84
CA GLY A 349 -54.67 19.03 -16.89
C GLY A 349 -55.78 18.93 -17.90
N GLY A 350 -56.86 19.67 -17.63
CA GLY A 350 -57.73 20.18 -18.67
C GLY A 350 -56.85 21.04 -19.56
N THR A 351 -56.12 20.40 -20.48
CA THR A 351 -55.61 21.06 -21.66
C THR A 351 -56.85 21.52 -22.40
N SER A 352 -57.24 22.75 -22.11
CA SER A 352 -58.23 23.48 -22.88
C SER A 352 -57.88 23.27 -24.35
N SER A 353 -58.83 22.66 -25.08
CA SER A 353 -58.75 22.23 -26.47
C SER A 353 -58.33 23.35 -27.46
N TYR A 354 -58.17 24.58 -26.98
CA TYR A 354 -57.66 25.72 -27.71
C TYR A 354 -56.15 25.74 -27.91
N VAL A 355 -55.33 25.23 -26.98
CA VAL A 355 -53.85 25.28 -27.14
C VAL A 355 -53.37 24.26 -28.17
N GLY A 356 -53.98 23.06 -28.19
CA GLY A 356 -53.72 22.06 -29.22
C GLY A 356 -54.09 22.54 -30.63
N LEU A 357 -55.20 23.27 -30.77
CA LEU A 357 -55.60 23.89 -32.04
C LEU A 357 -54.66 25.03 -32.46
N LEU A 358 -54.18 25.85 -31.52
CA LEU A 358 -53.21 26.91 -31.83
C LEU A 358 -51.84 26.34 -32.21
N VAL A 359 -51.36 25.30 -31.53
CA VAL A 359 -50.10 24.63 -31.87
C VAL A 359 -50.23 23.89 -33.20
N ALA A 360 -51.36 23.23 -33.47
CA ALA A 360 -51.62 22.61 -34.78
C ALA A 360 -51.72 23.64 -35.90
N ALA A 361 -52.40 24.78 -35.69
CA ALA A 361 -52.48 25.85 -36.66
C ALA A 361 -51.11 26.49 -36.94
N VAL A 362 -50.29 26.68 -35.90
CA VAL A 362 -48.90 27.17 -36.05
C VAL A 362 -48.04 26.15 -36.77
N LEU A 363 -48.16 24.85 -36.47
CA LEU A 363 -47.42 23.79 -37.17
C LEU A 363 -47.82 23.70 -38.65
N VAL A 364 -49.11 23.85 -38.97
CA VAL A 364 -49.60 23.89 -40.37
C VAL A 364 -49.11 25.14 -41.09
N ALA A 365 -49.12 26.31 -40.44
CA ALA A 365 -48.59 27.54 -41.02
C ALA A 365 -47.07 27.46 -41.25
N VAL A 366 -46.31 26.90 -40.31
CA VAL A 366 -44.88 26.68 -40.44
C VAL A 366 -44.59 25.67 -41.56
N LEU A 367 -45.33 24.57 -41.66
CA LEU A 367 -45.21 23.62 -42.77
C LEU A 367 -45.54 24.26 -44.12
N ALA A 368 -46.57 25.10 -44.20
CA ALA A 368 -46.91 25.83 -45.42
C ALA A 368 -45.78 26.81 -45.82
N VAL A 369 -45.17 27.50 -44.86
CA VAL A 369 -44.01 28.38 -45.11
C VAL A 369 -42.79 27.57 -45.56
N ILE A 370 -42.54 26.41 -44.94
CA ILE A 370 -41.45 25.50 -45.34
C ILE A 370 -41.68 24.99 -46.77
N VAL A 371 -42.90 24.59 -47.12
CA VAL A 371 -43.24 24.13 -48.48
C VAL A 371 -43.11 25.27 -49.50
N VAL A 372 -43.55 26.48 -49.18
CA VAL A 372 -43.38 27.66 -50.05
C VAL A 372 -41.90 28.03 -50.20
N MET A 373 -41.10 27.94 -49.14
CA MET A 373 -39.65 28.12 -49.21
C MET A 373 -38.99 27.03 -50.06
N ALA A 374 -39.36 25.76 -49.89
CA ALA A 374 -38.86 24.64 -50.65
C ALA A 374 -39.19 24.75 -52.15
N LEU A 375 -40.40 25.20 -52.50
CA LEU A 375 -40.78 25.47 -53.90
C LEU A 375 -40.02 26.66 -54.50
N ARG A 376 -39.72 27.69 -53.69
CA ARG A 376 -38.86 28.81 -54.11
C ARG A 376 -37.40 28.41 -54.29
N THR A 377 -36.87 27.53 -53.44
CA THR A 377 -35.50 27.00 -53.61
C THR A 377 -35.40 26.01 -54.76
N GLN A 378 -36.40 25.15 -55.01
CA GLN A 378 -36.40 24.31 -56.20
C GLN A 378 -36.34 25.13 -57.50
N ARG A 379 -37.08 26.24 -57.58
CA ARG A 379 -36.98 27.15 -58.75
C ARG A 379 -35.60 27.82 -58.88
N ARG A 380 -34.91 28.06 -57.76
CA ARG A 380 -33.53 28.59 -57.76
C ARG A 380 -32.50 27.53 -58.12
N ASN A 381 -32.68 26.28 -57.67
CA ASN A 381 -31.76 25.19 -57.92
C ASN A 381 -31.86 24.68 -59.37
N ALA A 382 -33.07 24.66 -59.96
CA ALA A 382 -33.25 24.35 -61.38
C ALA A 382 -32.58 25.38 -62.31
N ALA A 383 -32.41 26.63 -61.88
CA ALA A 383 -31.66 27.64 -62.61
C ALA A 383 -30.13 27.50 -62.40
N ALA A 384 -29.69 26.95 -61.27
CA ALA A 384 -28.27 26.78 -60.94
C ALA A 384 -27.66 25.46 -61.50
N GLU A 385 -28.46 24.41 -61.70
CA GLU A 385 -28.00 23.17 -62.34
C GLU A 385 -27.79 23.30 -63.86
N ALA A 386 -28.43 24.28 -64.51
CA ALA A 386 -28.18 24.60 -65.92
C ALA A 386 -26.79 25.23 -66.16
N GLU A 387 -26.17 25.83 -65.15
CA GLU A 387 -24.86 26.48 -65.25
C GLU A 387 -23.70 25.50 -64.96
N LYS A 388 -23.93 24.45 -64.17
CA LYS A 388 -22.91 23.42 -63.84
C LYS A 388 -22.74 22.32 -64.89
N ALA A 389 -23.63 22.24 -65.88
CA ALA A 389 -23.52 21.29 -66.98
C ALA A 389 -22.59 21.76 -68.13
N ALA A 390 -21.95 22.93 -68.00
CA ALA A 390 -21.18 23.58 -69.07
C ALA A 390 -19.64 23.60 -68.85
N TRP A 391 -19.10 23.00 -67.78
CA TRP A 391 -17.65 22.87 -67.59
C TRP A 391 -17.27 21.40 -67.44
N LYS A 392 -17.25 20.70 -68.57
CA LYS A 392 -16.57 19.41 -68.70
C LYS A 392 -15.51 19.52 -69.78
N ASP A 393 -14.52 20.38 -69.53
CA ASP A 393 -13.41 20.64 -70.45
C ASP A 393 -12.21 19.76 -70.09
N GLU A 394 -12.07 18.69 -70.87
CA GLU A 394 -10.86 18.40 -71.66
C GLU A 394 -9.50 18.41 -70.94
N LEU A 395 -9.18 17.34 -70.18
CA LEU A 395 -7.81 17.10 -69.71
C LEU A 395 -6.87 16.78 -70.91
N ARG A 396 -5.76 17.50 -71.02
CA ARG A 396 -4.72 17.29 -72.04
C ARG A 396 -3.47 16.70 -71.42
N CYS A 397 -2.79 15.82 -72.15
CA CYS A 397 -1.57 15.18 -71.70
C CYS A 397 -0.43 16.21 -71.63
N PRO A 398 0.25 16.39 -70.47
CA PRO A 398 1.30 17.41 -70.34
C PRO A 398 2.57 17.11 -71.15
N SER A 399 2.70 15.90 -71.68
CA SER A 399 3.88 15.46 -72.44
C SER A 399 3.71 15.68 -73.95
N CYS A 400 2.52 15.41 -74.50
CA CYS A 400 2.25 15.46 -75.94
C CYS A 400 1.02 16.31 -76.34
N ASP A 401 0.33 16.89 -75.38
CA ASP A 401 -0.87 17.74 -75.53
C ASP A 401 -2.12 17.07 -76.13
N ALA A 402 -2.09 15.75 -76.31
CA ALA A 402 -3.24 14.96 -76.75
C ALA A 402 -4.35 14.94 -75.67
N LEU A 403 -5.61 14.90 -76.09
CA LEU A 403 -6.76 14.73 -75.20
C LEU A 403 -6.65 13.40 -74.43
N ALA A 404 -6.74 13.47 -73.11
CA ALA A 404 -6.75 12.32 -72.23
C ALA A 404 -8.17 12.07 -71.71
N PRO A 405 -8.78 10.90 -71.97
CA PRO A 405 -10.02 10.50 -71.32
C PRO A 405 -9.81 10.38 -69.79
N GLU A 406 -10.79 10.81 -68.99
CA GLU A 406 -10.73 10.85 -67.50
C GLU A 406 -10.33 9.49 -66.86
N ASP A 407 -10.58 8.39 -67.56
CA ASP A 407 -10.47 7.04 -67.02
C ASP A 407 -9.22 6.27 -67.48
N THR A 408 -8.27 6.93 -68.14
CA THR A 408 -7.07 6.26 -68.69
C THR A 408 -5.84 6.51 -67.83
N ASP A 409 -5.07 5.46 -67.54
CA ASP A 409 -3.87 5.54 -66.68
C ASP A 409 -2.61 5.97 -67.43
N SER A 410 -2.65 5.96 -68.76
CA SER A 410 -1.58 6.45 -69.62
C SER A 410 -2.13 7.08 -70.89
N CYS A 411 -1.38 8.02 -71.46
CA CYS A 411 -1.75 8.65 -72.72
C CYS A 411 -1.63 7.64 -73.86
N ALA A 412 -2.72 7.46 -74.62
CA ALA A 412 -2.75 6.53 -75.77
C ALA A 412 -1.76 6.92 -76.89
N GLU A 413 -1.42 8.21 -77.01
CA GLU A 413 -0.55 8.71 -78.08
C GLU A 413 0.95 8.62 -77.75
N CYS A 414 1.34 8.95 -76.51
CA CYS A 414 2.76 9.01 -76.14
C CYS A 414 3.19 8.02 -75.05
N GLY A 415 2.26 7.25 -74.50
CA GLY A 415 2.52 6.26 -73.44
C GLY A 415 2.91 6.84 -72.09
N THR A 416 2.86 8.16 -71.90
CA THR A 416 3.19 8.79 -70.61
C THR A 416 2.10 8.45 -69.60
N ILE A 417 2.49 7.81 -68.49
CA ILE A 417 1.62 7.45 -67.37
C ILE A 417 1.27 8.72 -66.58
N PHE A 418 -0.01 8.94 -66.28
CA PHE A 418 -0.44 10.15 -65.59
C PHE A 418 -0.09 10.10 -64.10
N PRO A 419 0.66 11.08 -63.57
CA PRO A 419 1.25 11.01 -62.23
C PRO A 419 0.24 11.16 -61.08
N TRP A 420 -1.03 11.49 -61.34
CA TRP A 420 -2.04 11.62 -60.29
C TRP A 420 -2.58 10.29 -59.73
N LYS A 421 -2.14 9.14 -60.27
CA LYS A 421 -2.45 7.80 -59.72
C LYS A 421 -1.23 7.01 -59.20
N SER A 422 -0.05 7.62 -59.14
CA SER A 422 1.17 6.98 -58.64
C SER A 422 1.94 7.93 -57.74
N PHE A 423 2.48 7.45 -56.63
CA PHE A 423 3.35 8.26 -55.75
C PHE A 423 4.78 7.71 -55.75
N ARG A 424 5.77 8.55 -55.44
CA ARG A 424 7.17 8.10 -55.29
C ARG A 424 7.42 7.74 -53.83
N CYS A 425 8.04 6.59 -53.60
CA CYS A 425 8.52 6.19 -52.29
C CYS A 425 9.47 7.29 -51.76
N PRO A 426 9.20 7.89 -50.59
CA PRO A 426 10.02 8.99 -50.08
C PRO A 426 11.44 8.54 -49.71
N ASP A 427 11.63 7.25 -49.41
CA ASP A 427 12.93 6.73 -48.97
C ASP A 427 13.88 6.40 -50.13
N CYS A 428 13.36 5.88 -51.24
CA CYS A 428 14.20 5.42 -52.35
C CYS A 428 13.88 6.06 -53.71
N GLY A 429 12.78 6.81 -53.83
CA GLY A 429 12.37 7.48 -55.06
C GLY A 429 11.68 6.59 -56.12
N ALA A 430 11.53 5.28 -55.84
CA ALA A 430 10.81 4.36 -56.71
C ALA A 430 9.34 4.76 -56.87
N VAL A 431 8.78 4.67 -58.09
CA VAL A 431 7.37 4.99 -58.38
C VAL A 431 6.50 3.79 -57.98
N MET A 432 5.42 4.02 -57.25
CA MET A 432 4.51 3.00 -56.74
C MET A 432 3.05 3.30 -57.07
N GLU A 433 2.24 2.24 -57.15
CA GLU A 433 0.77 2.32 -57.27
C GLU A 433 0.15 2.75 -55.94
N LEU A 434 -0.99 3.46 -55.99
CA LEU A 434 -1.65 4.06 -54.82
C LEU A 434 -2.11 3.05 -53.75
N ASP A 435 -2.26 1.78 -54.10
CA ASP A 435 -2.66 0.68 -53.19
C ASP A 435 -1.46 -0.18 -52.72
N ALA A 436 -0.24 0.13 -53.18
CA ALA A 436 0.96 -0.59 -52.77
C ALA A 436 1.30 -0.29 -51.29
N THR A 437 1.11 -1.29 -50.43
CA THR A 437 1.39 -1.21 -48.98
C THR A 437 2.86 -1.39 -48.61
N ARG A 438 3.71 -1.80 -49.57
CA ARG A 438 5.14 -1.99 -49.35
C ARG A 438 5.93 -1.68 -50.63
N CYS A 439 7.07 -1.00 -50.48
CA CYS A 439 7.95 -0.71 -51.61
C CYS A 439 8.70 -1.96 -52.08
N PRO A 440 8.66 -2.31 -53.39
CA PRO A 440 9.36 -3.49 -53.91
C PRO A 440 10.88 -3.31 -53.96
N GLU A 441 11.37 -2.07 -54.06
CA GLU A 441 12.80 -1.78 -54.19
C GLU A 441 13.50 -1.72 -52.82
N CYS A 442 12.96 -0.97 -51.86
CA CYS A 442 13.60 -0.82 -50.54
C CYS A 442 12.95 -1.64 -49.42
N GLY A 443 11.82 -2.29 -49.68
CA GLY A 443 11.11 -3.12 -48.71
C GLY A 443 10.37 -2.35 -47.61
N ASN A 444 10.39 -1.01 -47.62
CA ASN A 444 9.82 -0.22 -46.54
C ASN A 444 8.29 -0.22 -46.59
N GLN A 445 7.65 -0.38 -45.43
CA GLN A 445 6.19 -0.36 -45.28
C GLN A 445 5.78 1.04 -44.85
N THR A 446 5.35 1.87 -45.79
CA THR A 446 4.81 3.19 -45.46
C THR A 446 3.35 3.04 -45.04
N PHE A 447 3.13 2.96 -43.72
CA PHE A 447 1.80 3.07 -43.10
C PHE A 447 1.29 4.51 -43.13
N ASP A 448 -0.02 4.65 -43.40
CA ASP A 448 -0.91 5.74 -42.97
C ASP A 448 -0.50 7.18 -43.27
N LEU A 449 -0.53 7.56 -44.54
CA LEU A 449 -0.73 8.97 -44.90
C LEU A 449 -2.13 9.17 -45.48
N HIS A 450 -3.02 9.64 -44.61
CA HIS A 450 -4.30 10.31 -44.89
C HIS A 450 -5.44 9.49 -45.51
N ARG A 451 -6.11 8.67 -44.68
CA ARG A 451 -7.59 8.68 -44.67
C ARG A 451 -8.06 9.51 -43.47
N GLY A 452 -8.11 10.83 -43.68
CA GLY A 452 -8.92 11.75 -42.89
C GLY A 452 -10.11 12.17 -43.72
#